data_AF-A0A250JF90-F1
#
_entry.id   AF-A0A250JF90-F1
#
_cell.length_a   1.000
_cell.length_b   1.000
_cell.length_c   1.000
_cell.angle_alpha   90.00
_cell.angle_beta   90.00
_cell.angle_gamma   90.00
#
_symmetry.space_group_name_H-M   'P 1'
#
loop_
_entity.id
_entity.type
_entity.pdbx_description
1 polymer ?
#
loop_
_entity_poly.entity_id
_entity_poly.type
_entity_poly.pdbx_seq_one_letter_code
_entity_poly.pdbx_strand_id
1 'polypeptide(L)'
;MSNPTTTGPEMPVFHSTSQASTRTRLTKALFGFTIIATVVVVGIADVFNATHLFNPRWPGHARFHIGMQFTTLVLVSLASLGALTGPLDKAKAWLAALAPLTFWPGLLVSWFIPGTDVYATDELRQMGIPINLGLSLLFIAVTLWGLWLAGALEKPVSAK
;
A
#
# COMPACT_ATOMS: atom_id res chain seq x y z
N MET A 1 31.85 40.49 49.94
CA MET A 1 30.45 40.71 49.55
C MET A 1 30.22 39.99 48.24
N SER A 2 29.48 38.88 48.26
CA SER A 2 29.17 38.05 47.08
C SER A 2 27.84 38.49 46.47
N ASN A 3 27.81 38.74 45.17
CA ASN A 3 26.57 39.02 44.43
C ASN A 3 25.73 37.73 44.29
N PRO A 4 24.41 37.78 44.53
CA PRO A 4 23.55 36.63 44.29
C PRO A 4 23.31 36.46 42.78
N THR A 5 23.49 35.24 42.30
CA THR A 5 23.13 34.84 40.93
C THR A 5 21.64 34.56 40.90
N THR A 6 20.87 35.41 40.24
CA THR A 6 19.44 35.20 39.99
C THR A 6 19.26 34.18 38.87
N THR A 7 18.91 32.94 39.23
CA THR A 7 18.40 31.94 38.31
C THR A 7 16.95 32.29 37.95
N GLY A 8 16.74 32.86 36.76
CA GLY A 8 15.39 33.05 36.21
C GLY A 8 14.68 31.72 35.97
N PRO A 9 13.34 31.69 35.94
CA PRO A 9 12.57 30.47 35.72
C PRO A 9 12.83 29.92 34.31
N GLU A 10 13.18 28.63 34.22
CA GLU A 10 13.25 27.89 32.96
C GLU A 10 11.87 27.91 32.28
N MET A 11 11.80 28.56 31.13
CA MET A 11 10.60 28.56 30.30
C MET A 11 10.39 27.17 29.70
N PRO A 12 9.18 26.58 29.78
CA PRO A 12 8.90 25.29 29.16
C PRO A 12 9.09 25.39 27.63
N VAL A 13 10.00 24.56 27.11
CA VAL A 13 10.20 24.40 25.67
C VAL A 13 9.00 23.64 25.11
N PHE A 14 8.03 24.36 24.58
CA PHE A 14 6.94 23.76 23.82
C PHE A 14 7.48 23.27 22.48
N HIS A 15 7.67 21.94 22.35
CA HIS A 15 7.94 21.33 21.06
C HIS A 15 6.69 21.47 20.18
N SER A 16 6.71 22.46 19.27
CA SER A 16 5.69 22.58 18.23
C SER A 16 5.75 21.34 17.33
N THR A 17 4.75 20.47 17.39
CA THR A 17 4.64 19.35 16.46
C THR A 17 4.50 19.93 15.05
N SER A 18 5.58 19.87 14.25
CA SER A 18 5.59 20.34 12.87
C SER A 18 4.44 19.68 12.10
N GLN A 19 3.46 20.48 11.69
CA GLN A 19 2.29 19.99 10.97
C GLN A 19 2.74 19.41 9.62
N ALA A 20 2.29 18.20 9.28
CA ALA A 20 2.63 17.58 8.01
C ALA A 20 2.08 18.38 6.82
N SER A 21 2.93 18.60 5.81
CA SER A 21 2.57 19.33 4.58
C SER A 21 1.39 18.69 3.85
N THR A 22 0.64 19.47 3.07
CA THR A 22 -0.45 18.96 2.22
C THR A 22 0.02 17.83 1.30
N ARG A 23 1.24 17.94 0.75
CA ARG A 23 1.84 16.89 -0.08
C ARG A 23 2.03 15.60 0.72
N THR A 24 2.61 15.68 1.93
CA THR A 24 2.79 14.51 2.80
C THR A 24 1.46 13.85 3.14
N ARG A 25 0.41 14.63 3.42
CA ARG A 25 -0.94 14.09 3.70
C ARG A 25 -1.51 13.37 2.49
N LEU A 26 -1.38 13.97 1.29
CA LEU A 26 -1.81 13.34 0.04
C LEU A 26 -1.04 12.03 -0.22
N THR A 27 0.28 12.03 -0.11
CA THR A 27 1.09 10.82 -0.29
C THR A 27 0.64 9.69 0.64
N LYS A 28 0.44 9.99 1.93
CA LYS A 28 -0.07 9.01 2.89
C LYS A 28 -1.48 8.53 2.56
N ALA A 29 -2.35 9.43 2.09
CA ALA A 29 -3.71 9.07 1.68
C ALA A 29 -3.70 8.14 0.47
N LEU A 30 -2.86 8.39 -0.54
CA LEU A 30 -2.71 7.52 -1.71
C LEU A 30 -2.22 6.13 -1.28
N PHE A 31 -1.16 6.06 -0.46
CA PHE A 31 -0.69 4.77 0.05
C PHE A 31 -1.74 4.06 0.89
N GLY A 32 -2.35 4.75 1.87
CA GLY A 32 -3.39 4.17 2.72
C GLY A 32 -4.57 3.63 1.92
N PHE A 33 -5.04 4.39 0.92
CA PHE A 33 -6.07 3.95 -0.01
C PHE A 33 -5.64 2.69 -0.78
N THR A 34 -4.49 2.70 -1.44
CA THR A 34 -4.05 1.55 -2.25
C THR A 34 -3.82 0.29 -1.42
N ILE A 35 -3.26 0.40 -0.21
CA ILE A 35 -3.05 -0.75 0.69
C ILE A 35 -4.40 -1.35 1.12
N ILE A 36 -5.31 -0.52 1.63
CA ILE A 36 -6.62 -0.99 2.11
C ILE A 36 -7.44 -1.56 0.96
N ALA A 37 -7.49 -0.84 -0.17
CA ALA A 37 -8.22 -1.28 -1.35
C ALA A 37 -7.67 -2.60 -1.90
N THR A 38 -6.35 -2.82 -1.86
CA THR A 38 -5.76 -4.11 -2.26
C THR A 38 -6.30 -5.25 -1.39
N VAL A 39 -6.25 -5.13 -0.06
CA VAL A 39 -6.77 -6.16 0.84
C VAL A 39 -8.27 -6.40 0.63
N VAL A 40 -9.05 -5.33 0.51
CA VAL A 40 -10.51 -5.42 0.34
C VAL A 40 -10.89 -6.08 -0.98
N VAL A 41 -10.31 -5.62 -2.09
CA VAL A 41 -10.62 -6.17 -3.41
C VAL A 41 -10.23 -7.63 -3.50
N VAL A 42 -9.04 -8.01 -3.01
CA VAL A 42 -8.60 -9.41 -3.00
C VAL A 42 -9.43 -10.26 -2.04
N GLY A 43 -9.81 -9.72 -0.89
CA GLY A 43 -10.72 -10.40 0.03
C GLY A 43 -12.07 -10.71 -0.62
N ILE A 44 -12.65 -9.76 -1.34
CA ILE A 44 -13.88 -9.96 -2.11
C ILE A 44 -13.68 -11.01 -3.21
N ALA A 45 -12.58 -10.91 -3.97
CA ALA A 45 -12.33 -11.75 -5.12
C ALA A 45 -11.98 -13.21 -4.75
N ASP A 46 -11.17 -13.42 -3.72
CA ASP A 46 -10.60 -14.74 -3.41
C ASP A 46 -11.23 -15.41 -2.19
N VAL A 47 -11.56 -14.64 -1.14
CA VAL A 47 -12.00 -15.19 0.16
C VAL A 47 -13.52 -15.22 0.26
N PHE A 48 -14.18 -14.13 -0.10
CA PHE A 48 -15.64 -14.01 -0.05
C PHE A 48 -16.31 -14.41 -1.37
N ASN A 49 -15.59 -15.14 -2.23
CA ASN A 49 -16.08 -15.66 -3.49
C ASN A 49 -16.12 -17.20 -3.49
N ALA A 50 -17.28 -17.76 -3.82
CA ALA A 50 -17.49 -19.20 -3.87
C ALA A 50 -16.67 -19.91 -4.97
N THR A 51 -16.19 -19.19 -5.99
CA THR A 51 -15.43 -19.76 -7.11
C THR A 51 -13.91 -19.78 -6.88
N HIS A 52 -13.42 -19.22 -5.77
CA HIS A 52 -12.00 -19.14 -5.46
C HIS A 52 -11.62 -20.02 -4.26
N LEU A 53 -11.30 -19.45 -3.09
CA LEU A 53 -10.78 -20.19 -1.92
C LEU A 53 -11.66 -21.39 -1.54
N PHE A 54 -12.96 -21.28 -1.71
CA PHE A 54 -13.93 -22.32 -1.34
C PHE A 54 -14.46 -23.14 -2.54
N ASN A 55 -13.84 -23.05 -3.71
CA ASN A 55 -14.27 -23.78 -4.89
C ASN A 55 -14.09 -25.30 -4.71
N PRO A 56 -15.17 -26.11 -4.70
CA PRO A 56 -15.07 -27.55 -4.50
C PRO A 56 -14.41 -28.28 -5.68
N ARG A 57 -14.30 -27.64 -6.85
CA ARG A 57 -13.64 -28.22 -8.03
C ARG A 57 -12.12 -28.12 -7.97
N TRP A 58 -11.56 -27.28 -7.09
CA TRP A 58 -10.12 -27.12 -6.95
C TRP A 58 -9.53 -28.10 -5.93
N PRO A 59 -8.34 -28.69 -6.22
CA PRO A 59 -7.64 -29.52 -5.24
C PRO A 59 -7.44 -28.79 -3.90
N GLY A 60 -7.49 -29.52 -2.79
CA GLY A 60 -7.28 -28.94 -1.46
C GLY A 60 -5.97 -28.14 -1.34
N HIS A 61 -4.91 -28.59 -2.01
CA HIS A 61 -3.63 -27.89 -2.03
C HIS A 61 -3.67 -26.53 -2.73
N ALA A 62 -4.44 -26.38 -3.82
CA ALA A 62 -4.61 -25.09 -4.50
C ALA A 62 -5.32 -24.08 -3.59
N ARG A 63 -6.37 -24.53 -2.88
CA ARG A 63 -7.08 -23.72 -1.88
C ARG A 63 -6.18 -23.31 -0.71
N PHE A 64 -5.30 -24.22 -0.25
CA PHE A 64 -4.30 -23.91 0.77
C PHE A 64 -3.37 -22.76 0.34
N HIS A 65 -2.87 -22.79 -0.91
CA HIS A 65 -2.02 -21.71 -1.44
C HIS A 65 -2.75 -20.37 -1.53
N ILE A 66 -4.05 -20.36 -1.86
CA ILE A 66 -4.84 -19.11 -1.87
C ILE A 66 -5.00 -18.55 -0.45
N GLY A 67 -5.30 -19.40 0.53
CA GLY A 67 -5.37 -18.98 1.93
C GLY A 67 -4.03 -18.42 2.44
N MET A 68 -2.92 -19.06 2.06
CA MET A 68 -1.57 -18.60 2.35
C MET A 68 -1.25 -17.26 1.66
N GLN A 69 -1.61 -17.10 0.39
CA GLN A 69 -1.41 -15.87 -0.39
C GLN A 69 -2.18 -14.70 0.23
N PHE A 70 -3.46 -14.89 0.56
CA PHE A 70 -4.26 -13.84 1.20
C PHE A 70 -3.73 -13.47 2.59
N THR A 71 -3.34 -14.46 3.39
CA THR A 71 -2.74 -14.22 4.71
C THR A 71 -1.43 -13.42 4.58
N THR A 72 -0.58 -13.78 3.61
CA THR A 72 0.66 -13.05 3.33
C THR A 72 0.38 -11.61 2.90
N LEU A 73 -0.61 -11.40 2.03
CA LEU A 73 -1.05 -10.06 1.61
C LEU A 73 -1.49 -9.21 2.82
N VAL A 74 -2.27 -9.77 3.75
CA VAL A 74 -2.69 -9.08 4.97
C VAL A 74 -1.47 -8.68 5.83
N LEU A 75 -0.53 -9.60 6.07
CA LEU A 75 0.66 -9.32 6.86
C LEU A 75 1.55 -8.22 6.23
N VAL A 76 1.79 -8.30 4.93
CA VAL A 76 2.54 -7.25 4.18
C VAL A 76 1.79 -5.92 4.20
N SER A 77 0.46 -5.94 4.13
CA SER A 77 -0.38 -4.74 4.21
C SER A 77 -0.33 -4.09 5.59
N LEU A 78 -0.30 -4.88 6.67
CA LEU A 78 -0.11 -4.35 8.02
C LEU A 78 1.25 -3.68 8.19
N ALA A 79 2.32 -4.30 7.68
CA ALA A 79 3.65 -3.68 7.67
C ALA A 79 3.67 -2.37 6.85
N SER A 80 3.02 -2.38 5.67
CA SER A 80 2.89 -1.23 4.79
C SER A 80 2.12 -0.08 5.45
N LEU A 81 1.02 -0.38 6.17
CA LEU A 81 0.27 0.62 6.96
C LEU A 81 1.09 1.14 8.14
N GLY A 82 1.84 0.27 8.81
CA GLY A 82 2.76 0.66 9.88
C GLY A 82 3.80 1.69 9.42
N ALA A 83 4.25 1.61 8.16
CA ALA A 83 5.17 2.58 7.57
C ALA A 83 4.58 3.99 7.43
N LEU A 84 3.25 4.13 7.40
CA LEU A 84 2.58 5.43 7.34
C LEU A 84 2.54 6.16 8.69
N THR A 85 2.97 5.52 9.78
CA THR A 85 3.07 6.13 11.11
C THR A 85 4.26 7.07 11.22
N GLY A 86 4.07 8.19 11.93
CA GLY A 86 5.11 9.20 12.13
C GLY A 86 5.55 9.92 10.84
N PRO A 87 6.73 10.56 10.81
CA PRO A 87 7.27 11.19 9.60
C PRO A 87 7.47 10.16 8.48
N LEU A 88 7.19 10.57 7.23
CA LEU A 88 7.37 9.76 6.03
C LEU A 88 8.70 10.11 5.38
N ASP A 89 9.64 9.18 5.40
CA ASP A 89 10.88 9.22 4.62
C ASP A 89 10.80 8.26 3.42
N LYS A 90 11.87 8.21 2.63
CA LYS A 90 11.95 7.36 1.44
C LYS A 90 11.84 5.87 1.75
N ALA A 91 12.48 5.39 2.83
CA ALA A 91 12.43 3.98 3.20
C ALA A 91 10.99 3.58 3.58
N LYS A 92 10.31 4.41 4.37
CA LYS A 92 8.90 4.22 4.72
C LYS A 92 7.97 4.33 3.53
N ALA A 93 8.24 5.21 2.56
CA ALA A 93 7.45 5.29 1.34
C ALA A 93 7.54 4.00 0.51
N TRP A 94 8.74 3.42 0.37
CA TRP A 94 8.91 2.12 -0.27
C TRP A 94 8.27 0.99 0.52
N LEU A 95 8.40 1.00 1.85
CA LEU A 95 7.75 0.01 2.71
C LEU A 95 6.22 0.07 2.59
N ALA A 96 5.64 1.27 2.51
CA ALA A 96 4.20 1.47 2.27
C ALA A 96 3.76 1.00 0.87
N ALA A 97 4.63 1.08 -0.12
CA ALA A 97 4.35 0.64 -1.48
C ALA A 97 4.40 -0.88 -1.67
N LEU A 98 4.96 -1.65 -0.72
CA LEU A 98 5.14 -3.09 -0.88
C LEU A 98 3.84 -3.85 -1.11
N ALA A 99 2.80 -3.61 -0.31
CA ALA A 99 1.53 -4.36 -0.45
C ALA A 99 0.93 -4.25 -1.87
N PRO A 100 0.65 -3.05 -2.42
CA PRO A 100 0.14 -2.96 -3.79
C PRO A 100 1.15 -3.41 -4.85
N LEU A 101 2.45 -3.10 -4.71
CA LEU A 101 3.45 -3.46 -5.74
C LEU A 101 3.88 -4.93 -5.73
N THR A 102 3.57 -5.70 -4.69
CA THR A 102 3.79 -7.15 -4.68
C THR A 102 2.58 -7.93 -5.19
N PHE A 103 1.38 -7.34 -5.13
CA PHE A 103 0.16 -7.99 -5.60
C PHE A 103 -0.17 -7.66 -7.07
N TRP A 104 -0.37 -6.38 -7.39
CA TRP A 104 -0.95 -5.97 -8.68
C TRP A 104 -0.09 -6.31 -9.90
N PRO A 105 1.26 -6.21 -9.87
CA PRO A 105 2.09 -6.71 -10.97
C PRO A 105 1.91 -8.20 -11.23
N GLY A 106 1.56 -8.99 -10.19
CA GLY A 106 1.30 -10.42 -10.32
C GLY A 106 0.16 -10.72 -11.28
N LEU A 107 -0.90 -9.91 -11.32
CA LEU A 107 -2.00 -10.09 -12.28
C LEU A 107 -1.58 -9.77 -13.73
N LEU A 108 -0.67 -8.82 -13.93
CA LEU A 108 -0.10 -8.54 -15.26
C LEU A 108 0.76 -9.70 -15.74
N VAL A 109 1.58 -10.28 -14.84
CA VAL A 109 2.39 -11.46 -15.15
C VAL A 109 1.51 -12.67 -15.43
N SER A 110 0.43 -12.86 -14.65
CA SER A 110 -0.51 -13.96 -14.82
C SER A 110 -1.13 -13.99 -16.20
N TRP A 111 -1.35 -12.84 -16.85
CA TRP A 111 -1.86 -12.79 -18.22
C TRP A 111 -1.02 -13.62 -19.22
N PHE A 112 0.29 -13.78 -18.96
CA PHE A 112 1.17 -14.57 -19.82
C PHE A 112 1.22 -16.07 -19.45
N ILE A 113 0.49 -16.49 -18.40
CA ILE A 113 0.44 -17.88 -17.95
C ILE A 113 -0.71 -18.60 -18.66
N PRO A 114 -0.43 -19.69 -19.40
CA PRO A 114 -1.46 -20.47 -20.07
C PRO A 114 -2.54 -20.97 -19.10
N GLY A 115 -3.81 -20.84 -19.48
CA GLY A 115 -4.95 -21.29 -18.68
C GLY A 115 -5.45 -20.30 -17.63
N THR A 116 -4.89 -19.10 -17.56
CA THR A 116 -5.44 -17.99 -16.76
C THR A 116 -6.35 -17.09 -17.59
N ASP A 117 -7.12 -16.22 -16.93
CA ASP A 117 -8.01 -15.27 -17.60
C ASP A 117 -7.98 -13.88 -16.94
N VAL A 118 -8.13 -12.85 -17.76
CA VAL A 118 -8.19 -11.44 -17.35
C VAL A 118 -9.62 -11.00 -16.96
N TYR A 119 -10.63 -11.80 -17.29
CA TYR A 119 -12.02 -11.58 -16.92
C TYR A 119 -12.36 -12.33 -15.63
N ALA A 120 -12.92 -11.62 -14.65
CA ALA A 120 -13.31 -12.22 -13.37
C ALA A 120 -14.63 -13.00 -13.42
N THR A 121 -15.50 -12.69 -14.38
CA THR A 121 -16.78 -13.38 -14.62
C THR A 121 -17.09 -13.45 -16.12
N ASP A 122 -18.04 -14.30 -16.50
CA ASP A 122 -18.49 -14.42 -17.90
C ASP A 122 -19.19 -13.15 -18.39
N GLU A 123 -19.91 -12.44 -17.52
CA GLU A 123 -20.55 -11.16 -17.84
C GLU A 123 -19.50 -10.10 -18.19
N LEU A 124 -18.42 -10.01 -17.40
CA LEU A 124 -17.30 -9.11 -17.71
C LEU A 124 -16.61 -9.49 -19.02
N ARG A 125 -16.53 -10.79 -19.35
CA ARG A 125 -16.04 -11.26 -20.65
C ARG A 125 -16.95 -10.81 -21.78
N GLN A 126 -18.27 -10.97 -21.64
CA GLN A 126 -19.24 -10.55 -22.65
C GLN A 126 -19.23 -9.02 -22.88
N MET A 127 -18.99 -8.24 -21.82
CA MET A 127 -18.83 -6.80 -21.91
C MET A 127 -17.45 -6.36 -22.42
N GLY A 128 -16.49 -7.29 -22.56
CA GLY A 128 -15.12 -6.97 -22.95
C GLY A 128 -14.35 -6.15 -21.91
N ILE A 129 -14.69 -6.27 -20.63
CA ILE A 129 -14.06 -5.53 -19.51
C ILE A 129 -13.02 -6.40 -18.80
N PRO A 130 -11.71 -6.28 -19.10
CA PRO A 130 -10.65 -7.05 -18.45
C PRO A 130 -10.34 -6.46 -17.06
N ILE A 131 -11.24 -6.67 -16.10
CA ILE A 131 -11.19 -5.99 -14.79
C ILE A 131 -9.84 -6.21 -14.06
N ASN A 132 -9.23 -7.40 -14.22
CA ASN A 132 -7.94 -7.72 -13.59
C ASN A 132 -6.83 -6.79 -14.10
N LEU A 133 -6.78 -6.50 -15.41
CA LEU A 133 -5.80 -5.58 -15.98
C LEU A 133 -6.11 -4.13 -15.58
N GLY A 134 -7.38 -3.73 -15.64
CA GLY A 134 -7.82 -2.39 -15.29
C GLY A 134 -7.46 -2.01 -13.85
N LEU A 135 -7.78 -2.89 -12.89
CA LEU A 135 -7.43 -2.68 -11.48
C LEU A 135 -5.92 -2.71 -11.26
N SER A 136 -5.19 -3.62 -11.91
CA SER A 136 -3.74 -3.69 -11.79
C SER A 136 -3.06 -2.40 -12.21
N LEU A 137 -3.40 -1.89 -13.40
CA LEU A 137 -2.84 -0.64 -13.91
C LEU A 137 -3.21 0.55 -13.02
N LEU A 138 -4.46 0.62 -12.56
CA LEU A 138 -4.92 1.67 -11.66
C LEU A 138 -4.12 1.70 -10.36
N PHE A 139 -4.05 0.58 -9.64
CA PHE A 139 -3.39 0.55 -8.33
C PHE A 139 -1.88 0.72 -8.44
N ILE A 140 -1.23 0.15 -9.48
CA ILE A 140 0.18 0.43 -9.76
C ILE A 140 0.39 1.92 -10.00
N ALA A 141 -0.42 2.56 -10.86
CA ALA A 141 -0.28 3.98 -11.16
C ALA A 141 -0.45 4.86 -9.91
N VAL A 142 -1.46 4.60 -9.08
CA VAL A 142 -1.70 5.36 -7.84
C VAL A 142 -0.54 5.16 -6.84
N THR A 143 -0.01 3.95 -6.71
CA THR A 143 1.15 3.70 -5.84
C THR A 143 2.41 4.38 -6.35
N LEU A 144 2.69 4.31 -7.66
CA LEU A 144 3.82 5.00 -8.28
C LEU A 144 3.70 6.53 -8.14
N TRP A 145 2.48 7.07 -8.19
CA TRP A 145 2.23 8.48 -7.91
C TRP A 145 2.57 8.83 -6.45
N GLY A 146 2.19 7.98 -5.49
CA GLY A 146 2.60 8.10 -4.10
C GLY A 146 4.13 8.13 -3.94
N LEU A 147 4.84 7.20 -4.59
CA LEU A 147 6.30 7.13 -4.57
C LEU A 147 6.96 8.37 -5.19
N TRP A 148 6.45 8.84 -6.32
CA TRP A 148 6.95 10.06 -6.98
C TRP A 148 6.80 11.28 -6.08
N LEU A 149 5.64 11.45 -5.44
CA LEU A 149 5.40 12.53 -4.47
C LEU A 149 6.33 12.42 -3.25
N ALA A 150 6.61 11.20 -2.78
CA ALA A 150 7.52 10.95 -1.68
C ALA A 150 8.98 11.30 -2.04
N GLY A 151 9.44 10.96 -3.25
CA GLY A 151 10.76 11.35 -3.74
C GLY A 151 10.93 12.86 -3.84
N ALA A 152 9.87 13.58 -4.22
CA ALA A 152 9.85 15.04 -4.23
C ALA A 152 9.82 15.70 -2.83
N LEU A 153 9.77 14.91 -1.74
CA LEU A 153 9.95 15.41 -0.36
C LEU A 153 11.43 15.48 0.03
N GLU A 154 12.32 14.73 -0.64
CA GLU A 154 13.76 14.87 -0.45
C GLU A 154 14.22 16.19 -1.09
N LYS A 155 14.52 17.21 -0.28
CA LYS A 155 15.26 18.37 -0.80
C LYS A 155 16.66 17.89 -1.18
N PRO A 156 17.22 18.32 -2.34
CA PRO A 156 18.62 18.07 -2.62
C PRO A 156 19.44 18.74 -1.51
N VAL A 157 20.30 17.97 -0.85
CA VAL A 157 21.36 18.54 0.00
C VAL A 157 22.20 19.39 -0.94
N SER A 158 22.10 20.71 -0.82
CA SER A 158 22.96 21.63 -1.55
C SER A 158 24.39 21.27 -1.17
N ALA A 159 25.13 20.67 -2.10
CA ALA A 159 26.57 20.55 -1.98
C ALA A 159 27.12 21.98 -1.86
N LYS A 160 27.76 22.28 -0.72
CA LYS A 160 28.63 23.43 -0.57
C LYS A 160 30.02 23.03 -1.05
#